data_AF-A0A240E9B6-F1
#
_entry.id   AF-A0A240E9B6-F1
#
_cell.length_a   1.000
_cell.length_b   1.000
_cell.length_c   1.000
_cell.angle_alpha   90.00
_cell.angle_beta   90.00
_cell.angle_gamma   90.00
#
_symmetry.space_group_name_H-M   'P 1'
#
loop_
_entity.id
_entity.type
_entity.pdbx_description
1 polymer ?
#
loop_
_entity_poly.entity_id
_entity_poly.type
_entity_poly.pdbx_seq_one_letter_code
_entity_poly.pdbx_strand_id
1 'polypeptide(L)'
;MRAFLITDRLNQLHWAMLKSIAVILAILPVSHILLQAMQNAEGSSQIMIGFFALSILSTNCIVSFVTALQITTWQNNLAQNKSERVLFKIYQQIPMLFLTAILVYVVM
;
A
#
# COMPACT_ATOMS: atom_id res chain seq x y z
N MET A 1 -10.63 25.52 -20.31
CA MET A 1 -9.85 24.30 -20.67
C MET A 1 -8.82 23.87 -19.60
N ARG A 2 -8.26 24.75 -18.75
CA ARG A 2 -7.25 24.35 -17.74
C ARG A 2 -7.80 23.65 -16.49
N ALA A 3 -9.01 23.96 -16.05
CA ALA A 3 -9.67 23.27 -14.93
C ALA A 3 -9.79 21.76 -15.19
N PHE A 4 -10.08 21.36 -16.43
CA PHE A 4 -10.17 19.96 -16.84
C PHE A 4 -8.85 19.20 -16.66
N LEU A 5 -7.71 19.82 -17.00
CA LEU A 5 -6.37 19.21 -16.85
C LEU A 5 -5.97 19.05 -15.38
N ILE A 6 -6.39 19.96 -14.51
CA ILE A 6 -6.15 19.89 -13.05
C ILE A 6 -6.99 18.75 -12.46
N THR A 7 -8.27 18.66 -12.81
CA THR A 7 -9.16 17.58 -12.39
C THR A 7 -8.65 16.22 -12.85
N ASP A 8 -8.16 16.11 -14.08
CA ASP A 8 -7.71 14.83 -14.65
C ASP A 8 -6.45 14.31 -13.95
N ARG A 9 -5.49 15.19 -13.64
CA ARG A 9 -4.28 14.79 -12.87
C ARG A 9 -4.57 14.53 -11.40
N LEU A 10 -5.51 15.25 -10.79
CA LEU A 10 -5.98 14.97 -9.42
C LEU A 10 -6.68 13.62 -9.36
N ASN A 11 -7.48 13.30 -10.38
CA ASN A 11 -8.10 11.99 -10.55
C ASN A 11 -7.05 10.89 -10.73
N GLN A 12 -6.00 11.10 -11.53
CA GLN A 12 -4.88 10.16 -11.67
C GLN A 12 -4.17 9.92 -10.33
N LEU A 13 -3.89 10.99 -9.56
CA LEU A 13 -3.31 10.86 -8.23
C LEU A 13 -4.23 10.04 -7.32
N HIS A 14 -5.50 10.41 -7.24
CA HIS A 14 -6.51 9.70 -6.44
C HIS A 14 -6.57 8.22 -6.81
N TRP A 15 -6.55 7.90 -8.10
CA TRP A 15 -6.59 6.51 -8.56
C TRP A 15 -5.29 5.75 -8.23
N ALA A 16 -4.14 6.39 -8.37
CA ALA A 16 -2.87 5.79 -7.95
C ALA A 16 -2.91 5.47 -6.44
N MET A 17 -3.42 6.39 -5.63
CA MET A 17 -3.55 6.19 -4.18
C MET A 17 -4.50 5.06 -3.82
N LEU A 18 -5.69 5.03 -4.44
CA LEU A 18 -6.68 3.98 -4.15
C LEU A 18 -6.14 2.59 -4.51
N LYS A 19 -5.39 2.46 -5.61
CA LYS A 19 -4.70 1.21 -5.96
C LYS A 19 -3.67 0.81 -4.91
N SER A 20 -2.84 1.74 -4.44
CA SER A 20 -1.85 1.44 -3.40
C SER A 20 -2.51 1.04 -2.08
N ILE A 21 -3.55 1.76 -1.65
CA ILE A 21 -4.30 1.42 -0.44
C ILE A 21 -4.95 0.04 -0.58
N ALA A 22 -5.49 -0.32 -1.74
CA ALA A 22 -6.03 -1.66 -1.98
C ALA A 22 -4.96 -2.76 -1.88
N VAL A 23 -3.77 -2.53 -2.42
CA VAL A 23 -2.62 -3.46 -2.28
C VAL A 23 -2.19 -3.60 -0.82
N ILE A 24 -2.13 -2.48 -0.09
CA ILE A 24 -1.80 -2.46 1.34
C ILE A 24 -2.85 -3.25 2.15
N LEU A 25 -4.15 -3.02 1.90
CA LEU A 25 -5.25 -3.75 2.55
C LEU A 25 -5.24 -5.25 2.24
N ALA A 26 -4.78 -5.65 1.06
CA ALA A 26 -4.69 -7.06 0.68
C ALA A 26 -3.72 -7.86 1.57
N ILE A 27 -2.82 -7.19 2.32
CA ILE A 27 -1.95 -7.86 3.30
C ILE A 27 -2.78 -8.63 4.34
N LEU A 28 -3.92 -8.09 4.81
CA LEU A 28 -4.76 -8.75 5.82
C LEU A 28 -5.36 -10.09 5.36
N PRO A 29 -6.13 -10.16 4.25
CA PRO A 29 -6.69 -11.42 3.81
C PRO A 29 -5.58 -12.41 3.43
N VAL A 30 -4.45 -11.93 2.86
CA VAL A 30 -3.30 -12.79 2.55
C VAL A 30 -2.70 -13.38 3.83
N SER A 31 -2.50 -12.60 4.89
CA SER A 31 -1.99 -13.13 6.16
C SER A 31 -2.93 -14.15 6.77
N HIS A 32 -4.24 -13.93 6.72
CA HIS A 32 -5.22 -14.89 7.22
C HIS A 32 -5.21 -16.21 6.44
N ILE A 33 -5.19 -16.15 5.11
CA ILE A 33 -5.14 -17.35 4.26
C ILE A 33 -3.86 -18.15 4.53
N LEU A 34 -2.72 -17.48 4.67
CA LEU A 34 -1.44 -18.14 4.95
C LEU A 34 -1.38 -18.75 6.35
N LEU A 35 -1.92 -18.06 7.36
CA LEU A 35 -2.03 -18.60 8.71
C LEU A 35 -2.92 -19.85 8.74
N GLN A 36 -4.07 -19.80 8.07
CA GLN A 36 -4.96 -20.96 7.97
C GLN A 36 -4.30 -22.13 7.25
N ALA A 37 -3.56 -21.87 6.16
CA ALA A 37 -2.79 -22.88 5.44
C ALA A 37 -1.71 -23.51 6.33
N MET A 38 -1.02 -22.72 7.16
CA MET A 38 -0.05 -23.22 8.12
C MET A 38 -0.67 -24.06 9.24
N GLN A 39 -1.83 -23.65 9.77
CA GLN A 39 -2.52 -24.37 10.84
C GLN A 39 -3.09 -25.72 10.39
N ASN A 40 -3.47 -25.83 9.12
CA ASN A 40 -4.00 -27.07 8.53
C ASN A 40 -2.89 -28.05 8.07
N ALA A 41 -1.62 -27.66 8.15
CA ALA A 41 -0.50 -28.48 7.71
C ALA A 41 0.04 -29.34 8.86
N GLU A 42 0.31 -30.62 8.59
CA GLU A 42 0.85 -31.55 9.58
C GLU A 42 2.33 -31.90 9.32
N GLY A 43 3.10 -32.01 10.40
CA GLY A 43 4.48 -32.49 10.36
C GLY A 43 5.43 -31.62 9.53
N SER A 44 6.24 -32.25 8.67
CA SER A 44 7.28 -31.56 7.88
C SER A 44 6.73 -30.56 6.86
N SER A 45 5.46 -30.70 6.44
CA SER A 45 4.80 -29.79 5.51
C SER A 45 4.58 -28.39 6.10
N GLN A 46 4.45 -28.28 7.43
CA GLN A 46 4.24 -27.01 8.13
C GLN A 46 5.46 -26.08 8.00
N ILE A 47 6.67 -26.62 8.04
CA ILE A 47 7.92 -25.84 7.87
C ILE A 47 7.99 -25.28 6.45
N MET A 48 7.69 -26.10 5.45
CA MET A 48 7.66 -25.69 4.04
C MET A 48 6.64 -24.56 3.80
N ILE A 49 5.42 -24.73 4.30
CA ILE A 49 4.35 -23.72 4.18
C ILE A 49 4.72 -22.46 4.95
N GLY A 50 5.45 -22.57 6.06
CA GLY A 50 6.00 -21.42 6.79
C GLY A 50 6.98 -20.59 5.96
N PHE A 51 7.92 -21.23 5.27
CA PHE A 51 8.82 -20.51 4.36
C PHE A 51 8.07 -19.85 3.20
N PHE A 52 7.06 -20.51 2.63
CA PHE A 52 6.21 -19.90 1.62
C PHE A 52 5.42 -18.71 2.15
N ALA A 53 4.82 -18.84 3.33
CA ALA A 53 4.06 -17.77 3.97
C ALA A 53 4.94 -16.53 4.21
N LEU A 54 6.14 -16.71 4.77
CA LEU A 54 7.10 -15.63 4.99
C LEU A 54 7.54 -14.98 3.67
N SER A 55 7.77 -15.77 2.61
CA SER A 55 8.16 -15.27 1.29
C SER A 55 7.05 -14.44 0.63
N ILE A 56 5.80 -14.89 0.72
CA ILE A 56 4.64 -14.20 0.16
C ILE A 56 4.34 -12.92 0.96
N LEU A 57 4.39 -12.97 2.28
CA LEU A 57 4.15 -11.80 3.13
C LEU A 57 5.23 -10.73 2.94
N SER A 58 6.51 -11.13 2.91
CA SER A 58 7.62 -10.20 2.66
C SER A 58 7.51 -9.55 1.28
N THR A 59 7.19 -10.31 0.24
CA THR A 59 6.97 -9.78 -1.11
C THR A 59 5.81 -8.77 -1.13
N ASN A 60 4.68 -9.09 -0.51
CA ASN A 60 3.54 -8.16 -0.41
C ASN A 60 3.88 -6.89 0.37
N CYS A 61 4.67 -6.99 1.44
CA CYS A 61 5.13 -5.83 2.20
C CYS A 61 6.04 -4.92 1.35
N ILE A 62 6.98 -5.49 0.61
CA ILE A 62 7.89 -4.74 -0.27
C ILE A 62 7.09 -4.05 -1.39
N VAL A 63 6.17 -4.76 -2.05
CA VAL A 63 5.33 -4.18 -3.11
C VAL A 63 4.46 -3.05 -2.56
N SER A 64 3.86 -3.24 -1.39
CA SER A 64 3.06 -2.21 -0.71
C SER A 64 3.90 -0.99 -0.35
N PHE A 65 5.11 -1.19 0.16
CA PHE A 65 6.04 -0.12 0.48
C PHE A 65 6.46 0.67 -0.77
N VAL A 66 6.86 -0.02 -1.84
CA VAL A 66 7.30 0.62 -3.08
C VAL A 66 6.16 1.42 -3.72
N THR A 67 4.95 0.86 -3.77
CA THR A 67 3.79 1.57 -4.34
C THR A 67 3.41 2.80 -3.51
N ALA A 68 3.41 2.70 -2.18
CA ALA A 68 3.18 3.84 -1.30
C ALA A 68 4.26 4.93 -1.49
N LEU A 69 5.53 4.54 -1.56
CA LEU A 69 6.65 5.45 -1.75
C LEU A 69 6.59 6.16 -3.11
N GLN A 70 6.21 5.47 -4.18
CA GLN A 70 6.02 6.05 -5.52
C GLN A 70 4.98 7.18 -5.50
N ILE A 71 3.91 7.03 -4.71
CA ILE A 71 2.88 8.07 -4.57
C ILE A 71 3.40 9.25 -3.74
N THR A 72 4.11 8.97 -2.64
CA THR A 72 4.67 10.03 -1.78
C THR A 72 5.76 10.84 -2.47
N THR A 73 6.54 10.21 -3.34
CA THR A 73 7.61 10.87 -4.11
C THR A 73 7.13 11.45 -5.45
N TRP A 74 5.86 11.22 -5.81
CA TRP A 74 5.28 11.73 -7.06
C TRP A 74 5.39 13.25 -7.13
N GLN A 75 6.25 13.73 -8.05
CA GLN A 75 6.45 15.16 -8.24
C GLN A 75 5.22 15.81 -8.86
N ASN A 76 4.44 16.47 -8.01
CA ASN A 76 3.36 17.32 -8.46
C ASN A 76 3.86 18.72 -8.81
N ASN A 77 4.14 18.94 -10.10
CA ASN A 77 4.16 20.29 -10.72
C ASN A 77 2.74 20.92 -10.82
N LEU A 78 1.78 20.42 -10.05
CA LEU A 78 0.35 20.76 -10.12
C LEU A 78 0.01 22.07 -9.41
N ALA A 79 0.73 22.41 -8.36
CA ALA A 79 0.34 23.48 -7.47
C ALA A 79 0.88 24.82 -7.96
N GLN A 80 0.00 25.62 -8.55
CA GLN A 80 0.27 27.03 -8.87
C GLN A 80 0.41 27.85 -7.57
N ASN A 81 -0.34 27.46 -6.54
CA ASN A 81 -0.37 28.11 -5.23
C ASN A 81 0.31 27.27 -4.14
N LYS A 82 0.98 27.96 -3.21
CA LYS A 82 1.68 27.33 -2.07
C LYS A 82 0.74 26.45 -1.23
N SER A 83 -0.51 26.85 -1.06
CA SER A 83 -1.54 26.15 -0.28
C SER A 83 -1.96 24.81 -0.89
N GLU A 84 -2.22 24.77 -2.21
CA GLU A 84 -2.57 23.52 -2.92
C GLU A 84 -1.42 22.52 -2.86
N ARG A 85 -0.17 23.00 -2.93
CA ARG A 85 1.02 22.16 -2.84
C ARG A 85 1.11 21.44 -1.50
N VAL A 86 0.76 22.13 -0.42
CA VAL A 86 0.72 21.56 0.93
C VAL A 86 -0.39 20.51 1.02
N LEU A 87 -1.59 20.83 0.53
CA LEU A 87 -2.72 19.90 0.53
C LEU A 87 -2.39 18.59 -0.21
N PHE A 88 -1.80 18.68 -1.41
CA PHE A 88 -1.41 17.49 -2.17
C PHE A 88 -0.31 16.69 -1.48
N LYS A 89 0.66 17.34 -0.83
CA LYS A 89 1.69 16.64 -0.05
C LYS A 89 1.10 15.85 1.11
N ILE A 90 0.16 16.44 1.86
CA ILE A 90 -0.54 15.75 2.95
C ILE A 90 -1.30 14.55 2.39
N TYR A 91 -2.03 14.76 1.29
CA TYR A 91 -2.80 13.71 0.64
C TYR A 91 -1.92 12.53 0.18
N GLN A 92 -0.74 12.81 -0.39
CA GLN A 92 0.26 11.83 -0.82
C GLN A 92 0.88 10.98 0.31
N GLN A 93 0.73 11.37 1.57
CA GLN A 93 1.23 10.61 2.72
C GLN A 93 0.24 9.55 3.22
N ILE A 94 -1.03 9.63 2.81
CA ILE A 94 -2.08 8.70 3.26
C ILE A 94 -1.70 7.23 3.04
N PRO A 95 -1.13 6.80 1.89
CA PRO A 95 -0.75 5.40 1.69
C PRO A 95 0.32 4.91 2.67
N MET A 96 1.32 5.73 3.00
CA MET A 96 2.34 5.36 4.00
C MET A 96 1.75 5.20 5.40
N LEU A 97 0.80 6.07 5.79
CA LEU A 97 0.11 5.96 7.08
C LEU A 97 -0.69 4.66 7.17
N PHE A 98 -1.39 4.29 6.10
CA PHE A 98 -2.11 3.01 6.01
C PHE A 98 -1.16 1.81 6.13
N LEU A 99 -0.03 1.83 5.41
CA LEU A 99 0.96 0.76 5.49
C LEU A 99 1.50 0.62 6.93
N THR A 100 1.81 1.74 7.58
CA THR A 100 2.29 1.74 8.97
C THR A 100 1.25 1.15 9.91
N ALA A 101 -0.02 1.55 9.77
CA ALA A 101 -1.11 1.03 10.60
C ALA A 101 -1.28 -0.49 10.45
N ILE A 102 -1.21 -1.01 9.22
CA ILE A 102 -1.30 -2.45 8.97
C ILE A 102 -0.10 -3.20 9.54
N LEU A 103 1.13 -2.68 9.36
CA LEU A 103 2.31 -3.33 9.92
C LEU A 103 2.27 -3.38 11.45
N VAL A 104 1.80 -2.31 12.11
CA VAL A 104 1.57 -2.31 13.56
C VAL A 104 0.52 -3.36 13.95
N TYR A 105 -0.59 -3.44 13.22
CA TYR A 105 -1.64 -4.42 13.47
C TYR A 105 -1.19 -5.87 13.28
N VAL A 106 -0.33 -6.15 12.30
CA VAL A 106 0.16 -7.52 12.05
C VAL A 106 1.19 -7.94 13.11
N VAL A 107 1.89 -6.99 13.74
CA VAL A 107 2.93 -7.25 14.74
C VAL A 107 2.37 -7.32 16.16
N MET A 108 1.36 -6.51 16.51
CA MET A 108 0.70 -6.50 17.83
C MET A 108 -0.36 -7.59 17.96
#